data_AF-A0A5N9CS45-F1
#
_entry.id   AF-A0A5N9CS45-F1
#
_cell.length_a   1.000
_cell.length_b   1.000
_cell.length_c   1.000
_cell.angle_alpha   90.00
_cell.angle_beta   90.00
_cell.angle_gamma   90.00
#
_symmetry.space_group_name_H-M   'P 1'
#
loop_
_entity.id
_entity.type
_entity.pdbx_description
1 polymer ?
#
loop_
_entity_poly.entity_id
_entity_poly.type
_entity_poly.pdbx_seq_one_letter_code
_entity_poly.pdbx_strand_id
1 'polypeptide(L)' 'MASVFLGINDRTFTYSFTAGRSEFQGTGFRNPMDFALGPDDLVYIVNRSYESRSDGTRINLFRIGEDKEEYITEFG' A
#
# COMPACT_ATOMS: atom_id res chain seq x y z
N MET A 1 -22.21 9.56 39.41
CA MET A 1 -21.21 10.29 38.61
C MET A 1 -21.41 9.87 37.17
N ALA A 2 -21.71 10.80 36.26
CA ALA A 2 -21.86 10.49 34.84
C ALA A 2 -20.49 10.54 34.17
N SER A 3 -20.03 9.43 33.59
CA SER A 3 -18.89 9.46 32.68
C SER A 3 -19.38 9.95 31.32
N VAL A 4 -18.70 10.97 30.78
CA VAL A 4 -18.89 11.37 29.39
C VAL A 4 -18.15 10.33 28.54
N PHE A 5 -18.90 9.50 27.83
CA PHE A 5 -18.37 8.52 26.89
C PHE A 5 -17.88 9.26 25.65
N LEU A 6 -16.66 9.79 25.69
CA LEU A 6 -15.94 10.17 24.48
C LEU A 6 -15.86 8.90 23.64
N GLY A 7 -16.44 8.91 22.43
CA GLY A 7 -16.60 7.75 21.53
C GLY A 7 -15.30 7.16 20.99
N ILE A 8 -14.28 7.03 21.84
CA ILE A 8 -13.08 6.24 21.63
C ILE A 8 -13.53 4.78 21.72
N ASN A 9 -13.88 4.22 20.57
CA ASN A 9 -13.95 2.78 20.43
C ASN A 9 -12.54 2.23 20.66
N ASP A 10 -12.43 1.18 21.46
CA ASP A 10 -11.18 0.51 21.84
C ASP A 10 -10.53 -0.22 20.65
N ARG A 11 -10.11 0.55 19.64
CA ARG A 11 -9.52 0.07 18.40
C ARG A 11 -8.01 0.05 18.57
N THR A 12 -7.53 -0.98 19.25
CA THR A 12 -6.10 -1.28 19.28
C THR A 12 -5.70 -1.90 17.94
N PHE A 13 -4.76 -1.27 17.24
CA PHE A 13 -4.19 -1.82 16.00
C PHE A 13 -2.83 -2.44 16.31
N THR A 14 -2.67 -3.72 16.00
CA THR A 14 -1.38 -4.41 16.10
C THR A 14 -0.66 -4.28 14.76
N TYR A 15 0.59 -3.85 14.79
CA TYR A 15 1.45 -3.88 13.60
C TYR A 15 1.58 -5.32 13.09
N SER A 16 1.37 -5.51 11.78
CA SER A 16 1.52 -6.82 11.12
C SER A 16 2.82 -6.88 10.31
N PHE A 17 2.92 -6.08 9.24
CA PHE A 17 4.11 -5.99 8.40
C PHE A 17 4.13 -4.69 7.59
N THR A 18 5.26 -4.42 6.94
CA THR A 18 5.43 -3.33 5.97
C THR A 18 5.46 -3.90 4.56
N ALA A 19 4.56 -3.42 3.70
CA ALA A 19 4.56 -3.69 2.27
C ALA A 19 5.23 -2.54 1.50
N GLY A 20 5.90 -2.84 0.39
CA GLY A 20 6.51 -1.84 -0.48
C GLY A 20 7.88 -1.39 -0.01
N ARG A 21 8.93 -2.03 -0.54
CA ARG A 21 10.30 -1.55 -0.34
C ARG A 21 10.56 -0.31 -1.21
N SER A 22 11.54 0.52 -0.84
CA SER A 22 11.89 1.70 -1.63
C SER A 22 12.72 1.33 -2.87
N GLU A 23 12.06 0.73 -3.87
CA GLU A 23 12.68 0.28 -5.12
C GLU A 23 12.24 1.12 -6.31
N PHE A 24 13.07 1.09 -7.35
CA PHE A 24 12.82 1.84 -8.59
C PHE A 24 11.80 1.14 -9.49
N GLN A 25 11.71 -0.19 -9.45
CA GLN A 25 10.87 -1.03 -10.32
C GLN A 25 10.48 -2.31 -9.57
N GLY A 26 9.42 -3.01 -10.01
CA GLY A 26 9.04 -4.31 -9.49
C GLY A 26 8.31 -4.20 -8.15
N THR A 27 8.75 -4.97 -7.16
CA THR A 27 8.03 -5.16 -5.88
C THR A 27 8.02 -3.93 -4.96
N GLY A 28 8.70 -2.84 -5.31
CA GLY A 28 8.81 -1.67 -4.46
C GLY A 28 8.35 -0.36 -5.10
N PHE A 29 8.17 0.64 -4.22
CA PHE A 29 7.65 1.96 -4.55
C PHE A 29 8.56 3.06 -4.01
N ARG A 30 9.24 3.78 -4.91
CA ARG A 30 10.08 4.94 -4.54
C ARG A 30 9.23 6.13 -4.07
N ASN A 31 8.13 6.41 -4.78
CA ASN A 31 7.28 7.58 -4.59
C ASN A 31 5.80 7.22 -4.84
N PRO A 32 5.15 6.49 -3.92
CA PRO A 32 3.73 6.20 -4.03
C PRO A 32 2.91 7.49 -3.82
N MET A 33 1.96 7.75 -4.72
CA MET A 33 1.10 8.94 -4.71
C MET A 33 -0.26 8.64 -4.09
N ASP A 34 -0.85 7.51 -4.46
CA ASP A 34 -2.16 7.08 -3.98
C ASP A 34 -2.31 5.55 -4.15
N PHE A 35 -3.30 4.97 -3.48
CA PHE A 35 -3.62 3.55 -3.59
C PHE A 35 -5.12 3.27 -3.61
N ALA A 36 -5.50 2.15 -4.22
CA ALA A 36 -6.86 1.61 -4.18
C ALA A 36 -6.83 0.15 -3.74
N LEU A 37 -7.71 -0.21 -2.81
CA LEU A 37 -7.95 -1.59 -2.39
C LEU A 37 -9.12 -2.16 -3.20
N GLY A 38 -8.86 -3.24 -3.92
CA GLY A 38 -9.84 -4.02 -4.65
C GLY A 38 -10.26 -5.29 -3.91
N PRO A 39 -11.12 -6.11 -4.53
CA PRO A 39 -11.43 -7.46 -4.07
C PRO A 39 -10.17 -8.34 -4.00
N ASP A 40 -10.25 -9.46 -3.27
CA ASP A 40 -9.18 -10.47 -3.15
C ASP A 40 -7.83 -9.90 -2.66
N ASP A 41 -7.92 -8.91 -1.77
CA ASP A 41 -6.80 -8.21 -1.14
C ASP A 41 -5.82 -7.56 -2.13
N LEU A 42 -6.31 -7.24 -3.33
CA LEU A 42 -5.53 -6.57 -4.36
C LEU A 42 -5.36 -5.10 -4.03
N VAL A 43 -4.13 -4.62 -4.08
CA VAL A 43 -3.79 -3.21 -3.90
C VAL A 43 -3.13 -2.68 -5.15
N TYR A 44 -3.71 -1.61 -5.67
CA TYR A 44 -3.19 -0.85 -6.79
C TYR A 44 -2.52 0.39 -6.23
N ILE A 45 -1.23 0.59 -6.50
CA ILE A 45 -0.50 1.79 -6.10
C ILE A 45 -0.11 2.58 -7.34
N VAL A 46 -0.50 3.85 -7.37
CA VAL A 46 0.03 4.83 -8.33
C VAL A 46 1.40 5.28 -7.84
N ASN A 47 2.43 5.02 -8.63
CA ASN A 47 3.81 5.36 -8.32
C ASN A 47 4.36 6.36 -9.32
N ARG A 48 4.99 7.42 -8.80
CA ARG A 48 5.69 8.45 -9.57
C ARG A 48 7.13 8.55 -9.09
N SER A 49 7.95 7.59 -9.49
CA SER A 49 9.41 7.57 -9.30
C SER A 49 10.07 8.73 -10.07
N TYR A 50 11.32 8.61 -10.48
CA TYR A 50 12.00 9.70 -11.20
C TYR A 50 11.40 9.96 -12.59
N GLU A 51 11.18 11.23 -12.90
CA GLU A 51 10.69 11.70 -14.21
C GLU A 51 11.67 11.37 -15.35
N SER A 52 12.95 11.15 -15.04
CA SER A 52 13.98 10.76 -16.01
C SER A 52 13.87 9.31 -16.47
N ARG A 53 13.04 8.48 -15.82
CA ARG A 53 12.82 7.09 -16.22
C ARG A 53 11.40 6.88 -16.73
N SER A 54 11.29 6.29 -17.91
CA SER A 54 9.99 5.92 -18.49
C SER A 54 9.24 4.89 -17.64
N ASP A 55 9.96 3.99 -16.95
CA ASP A 55 9.39 2.99 -16.01
C ASP A 55 9.01 3.59 -14.64
N GLY A 56 9.23 4.89 -14.45
CA GLY A 56 9.06 5.56 -13.17
C GLY A 56 7.61 5.94 -12.86
N THR A 57 6.79 6.18 -13.88
CA THR A 57 5.36 6.46 -13.73
C THR A 57 4.57 5.22 -14.09
N ARG A 58 4.10 4.49 -13.08
CA ARG A 58 3.43 3.20 -13.26
C ARG A 58 2.42 2.93 -12.16
N ILE A 59 1.57 1.94 -12.39
CA ILE A 59 0.66 1.38 -11.40
C ILE A 59 1.17 0.01 -11.01
N ASN A 60 1.51 -0.18 -9.74
CA ASN A 60 1.89 -1.47 -9.19
C ASN A 60 0.65 -2.22 -8.69
N LEU A 61 0.57 -3.52 -8.99
CA LEU A 61 -0.45 -4.42 -8.48
C LEU A 61 0.19 -5.53 -7.64
N PHE A 62 -0.28 -5.64 -6.40
CA PHE A 62 0.17 -6.65 -5.46
C PHE A 62 -1.00 -7.09 -4.58
N ARG A 63 -0.88 -8.27 -3.98
CA ARG A 63 -1.83 -8.77 -2.98
C ARG A 63 -1.25 -8.61 -1.58
N ILE A 64 -2.04 -8.10 -0.64
CA ILE A 64 -1.67 -7.95 0.77
C ILE A 64 -2.50 -8.93 1.62
N GLY A 65 -1.92 -10.03 2.08
CA GLY A 65 -2.65 -11.04 2.85
C GLY A 65 -1.90 -11.55 4.08
N GLU A 66 -2.29 -12.72 4.56
CA GLU A 66 -1.58 -13.44 5.64
C GLU A 66 -0.12 -13.74 5.25
N ASP A 67 0.14 -14.00 3.97
CA ASP A 67 1.48 -14.24 3.41
C ASP A 67 2.28 -12.94 3.14
N LYS A 68 1.85 -11.81 3.72
CA LYS A 68 2.41 -10.46 3.56
C LYS A 68 2.13 -9.87 2.18
N GLU A 69 3.17 -9.60 1.37
CA GLU A 69 3.01 -9.02 0.04
C GLU A 69 3.35 -10.04 -1.04
N GLU A 70 2.50 -10.15 -2.04
CA GLU A 70 2.73 -10.91 -3.26
C GLU A 70 2.68 -9.95 -4.46
N TYR A 71 3.79 -9.81 -5.18
CA TYR A 71 3.82 -9.01 -6.40
C TYR A 71 3.11 -9.76 -7.53
N ILE A 72 2.18 -9.08 -8.21
CA ILE A 72 1.44 -9.65 -9.33
C ILE A 72 1.97 -9.08 -10.64
N THR A 73 1.88 -7.77 -10.83
CA THR A 73 2.29 -7.12 -12.09
C THR A 73 2.38 -5.59 -11.92
N GLU A 74 2.75 -4.90 -13.01
CA GLU A 74 2.75 -3.45 -13.11
C GLU A 74 2.23 -3.00 -14.48
N PHE A 75 1.64 -1.79 -14.53
CA PHE A 75 1.11 -1.16 -15.73
C PHE A 75 1.76 0.22 -15.93
N GLY A 76 2.25 0.54 -17.13
CA GLY A 76 2.88 1.84 -17.43
C GLY A 76 3.87 1.75 -18.58
#